data_AF-A0A7C1ANG3-F1
#
_entry.id   AF-A0A7C1ANG3-F1
#
_cell.length_a   1.000
_cell.length_b   1.000
_cell.length_c   1.000
_cell.angle_alpha   90.00
_cell.angle_beta   90.00
_cell.angle_gamma   90.00
#
_symmetry.space_group_name_H-M   'P 1'
#
loop_
_entity.id
_entity.type
_entity.pdbx_description
1 polymer ?
#
loop_
_entity_poly.entity_id
_entity_poly.type
_entity_poly.pdbx_seq_one_letter_code
_entity_poly.pdbx_strand_id
1 'polypeptide(L)' 'MAKLDFIKHDLKNLKEQGLLIKIRTIESPQGAWIIVDGKKVLNMCSNNYLGFGNHEKLREAAKKGLDEYG' A
#
# COMPACT_ATOMS: atom_id res chain seq x y z
N MET A 1 29.22 4.80 22.55
CA MET A 1 28.18 4.37 21.59
C MET A 1 26.87 5.02 22.01
N ALA A 2 26.15 5.61 21.06
CA ALA A 2 24.81 6.09 21.32
C ALA A 2 23.88 4.88 21.53
N LYS A 3 22.88 5.02 22.41
CA LYS A 3 21.94 3.96 22.80
C LYS A 3 21.26 3.25 21.61
N LEU A 4 21.20 3.89 20.44
CA LEU A 4 20.49 3.43 19.25
C LEU A 4 21.41 2.98 18.10
N ASP A 5 22.73 2.87 18.32
CA ASP A 5 23.68 2.50 17.27
C ASP A 5 23.37 1.11 16.66
N PHE A 6 22.81 0.19 17.45
CA PHE A 6 22.40 -1.14 16.97
C PHE A 6 21.35 -1.06 15.84
N ILE A 7 20.45 -0.08 15.86
CA ILE A 7 19.42 0.10 14.82
C ILE A 7 20.07 0.36 13.46
N LYS A 8 21.10 1.22 13.42
CA LYS A 8 21.83 1.53 12.19
C LYS A 8 22.59 0.31 11.67
N HIS A 9 23.16 -0.47 12.59
CA HIS A 9 23.84 -1.71 12.26
C HIS A 9 22.89 -2.75 11.65
N ASP A 10 21.73 -2.97 12.28
CA ASP A 10 20.74 -3.94 11.81
C ASP A 10 20.12 -3.52 10.46
N LEU A 11 19.84 -2.22 10.27
CA LEU A 11 19.38 -1.70 8.97
C LEU A 11 20.43 -1.90 7.87
N LYS A 12 21.71 -1.73 8.18
CA LYS A 12 22.80 -2.00 7.25
C LYS A 12 22.84 -3.50 6.91
N ASN A 13 22.77 -4.37 7.90
CA ASN A 13 22.77 -5.83 7.69
C ASN A 13 21.59 -6.28 6.83
N LEU A 14 20.37 -5.79 7.10
CA LEU A 14 19.18 -6.06 6.27
C LEU A 14 19.37 -5.59 4.83
N LYS A 15 20.01 -4.44 4.62
CA LYS A 15 20.29 -3.91 3.28
C LYS A 15 21.31 -4.78 2.54
N GLU A 16 22.38 -5.20 3.20
CA GLU A 16 23.42 -6.08 2.63
C GLU A 16 22.87 -7.47 2.29
N GLN A 17 21.94 -7.99 3.09
CA GLN A 17 21.27 -9.26 2.86
C GLN A 17 20.11 -9.18 1.84
N GLY A 18 19.75 -7.98 1.37
CA GLY A 18 18.60 -7.79 0.47
C GLY A 18 17.23 -7.99 1.13
N LEU A 19 17.17 -7.99 2.47
CA LEU A 19 15.96 -8.16 3.27
C LEU A 19 15.29 -6.84 3.66
N LEU A 20 15.95 -5.71 3.43
CA LEU A 20 15.37 -4.40 3.74
C LEU A 20 14.20 -4.09 2.80
N ILE A 21 12.99 -4.09 3.35
CA ILE A 21 11.77 -3.79 2.60
C ILE A 21 11.67 -2.28 2.34
N LYS A 22 11.46 -1.92 1.08
CA LYS A 22 11.06 -0.57 0.69
C LYS A 22 9.61 -0.59 0.24
N ILE A 23 8.74 0.01 1.05
CA ILE A 23 7.31 0.13 0.74
C ILE A 23 7.16 1.12 -0.44
N ARG A 24 6.35 0.73 -1.43
CA ARG A 24 5.97 1.61 -2.54
C ARG A 24 4.60 2.21 -2.29
N THR A 25 4.41 3.45 -2.71
CA THR A 25 3.11 4.13 -2.65
C THR A 25 2.28 3.77 -3.88
N ILE A 26 1.02 3.41 -3.66
CA ILE A 26 0.03 3.28 -4.73
C ILE A 26 -0.65 4.64 -4.89
N GLU A 27 -0.60 5.19 -6.10
CA GLU A 27 -1.03 6.56 -6.45
C GLU A 27 -2.43 6.59 -7.09
N SER A 28 -3.10 5.45 -7.15
CA SER A 28 -4.44 5.29 -7.73
C SER A 28 -5.36 4.50 -6.78
N PRO A 29 -6.68 4.49 -7.04
CA PRO A 29 -7.57 3.53 -6.39
C PRO A 29 -7.17 2.07 -6.67
N GLN A 30 -7.65 1.15 -5.83
CA GLN A 30 -7.42 -0.29 -6.00
C GLN A 30 -8.12 -0.84 -7.25
N GLY A 31 -7.50 -1.80 -7.92
CA GLY A 31 -8.04 -2.44 -9.11
C GLY A 31 -7.01 -3.34 -9.79
N ALA A 32 -7.40 -3.95 -10.91
CA ALA A 32 -6.49 -4.75 -11.73
C ALA A 32 -5.31 -3.91 -12.25
N TRP A 33 -5.53 -2.63 -12.53
CA TRP A 33 -4.48 -1.68 -12.91
C TRP A 33 -4.30 -0.63 -11.84
N ILE A 34 -3.05 -0.38 -11.45
CA ILE A 34 -2.69 0.64 -10.46
C ILE A 34 -1.58 1.55 -10.99
N ILE A 35 -1.36 2.68 -10.31
CA ILE A 35 -0.23 3.57 -10.55
C ILE A 35 0.76 3.42 -9.39
N VAL A 36 2.02 3.10 -9.69
CA VAL A 36 3.12 3.02 -8.74
C VAL A 36 4.36 3.65 -9.38
N ASP A 37 5.04 4.53 -8.64
CA ASP A 37 6.19 5.29 -9.14
C ASP A 37 5.85 6.04 -10.46
N GLY A 38 4.65 6.62 -10.57
CA GLY A 38 4.15 7.30 -11.76
C GLY A 38 3.82 6.41 -12.96
N LYS A 39 3.90 5.08 -12.84
CA LYS A 39 3.68 4.13 -13.95
C LYS A 39 2.42 3.31 -13.75
N LYS A 40 1.63 3.15 -14.83
CA LYS A 40 0.48 2.23 -14.86
C LYS A 40 0.97 0.80 -15.01
N VAL A 41 0.61 -0.06 -14.05
CA VAL A 41 1.03 -1.47 -13.99
C VAL A 41 -0.13 -2.40 -13.65
N LEU A 42 -0.05 -3.66 -14.08
CA LEU A 42 -1.01 -4.71 -13.71
C LEU A 42 -0.71 -5.19 -12.28
N ASN A 43 -1.72 -5.14 -11.42
CA ASN A 43 -1.61 -5.47 -10.01
C ASN A 43 -1.88 -6.96 -9.78
N MET A 44 -0.80 -7.72 -9.59
CA MET A 44 -0.85 -9.17 -9.32
C MET A 44 -0.53 -9.50 -7.85
N CYS A 45 -0.47 -8.50 -6.96
CA CYS A 45 -0.08 -8.68 -5.56
C CYS A 45 -1.14 -8.18 -4.55
N SER A 46 -2.30 -7.71 -5.01
CA SER A 46 -3.39 -7.31 -4.11
C SER A 46 -4.24 -8.49 -3.66
N ASN A 47 -4.88 -8.35 -2.50
CA ASN A 47 -5.92 -9.25 -2.02
C ASN A 47 -7.33 -8.87 -2.55
N ASN A 48 -7.43 -8.02 -3.58
CA ASN A 48 -8.70 -7.52 -4.12
C ASN A 48 -9.33 -8.49 -5.13
N TYR A 49 -9.55 -9.74 -4.72
CA TYR A 49 -9.93 -10.84 -5.61
C TYR A 49 -11.23 -10.62 -6.39
N LEU A 50 -12.24 -10.00 -5.76
CA LEU A 50 -13.54 -9.72 -6.36
C LEU A 50 -13.62 -8.33 -7.02
N GLY A 51 -12.54 -7.54 -6.96
CA GLY A 51 -12.52 -6.18 -7.50
C GLY A 51 -13.31 -5.15 -6.66
N PHE A 52 -13.74 -5.50 -5.45
CA PHE A 52 -14.55 -4.63 -4.60
C PHE A 52 -13.81 -3.48 -3.93
N GLY A 53 -12.47 -3.53 -3.87
CA GLY A 53 -11.64 -2.49 -3.25
C GLY A 53 -11.81 -1.06 -3.83
N ASN A 54 -12.44 -0.92 -5.00
CA ASN A 54 -12.83 0.38 -5.56
C ASN A 54 -14.17 0.30 -6.32
N HIS A 55 -15.07 -0.59 -5.91
CA HIS A 55 -16.34 -0.77 -6.63
C HIS A 55 -17.29 0.40 -6.36
N GLU A 56 -17.88 0.95 -7.43
CA GLU A 56 -18.72 2.15 -7.38
C GLU A 56 -19.85 2.06 -6.34
N LYS A 57 -20.62 0.97 -6.37
CA LYS A 57 -21.72 0.75 -5.42
C LYS A 57 -21.28 0.79 -3.94
N LEU A 58 -20.08 0.30 -3.63
CA LEU A 58 -19.57 0.33 -2.25
C LEU A 58 -19.14 1.74 -1.85
N ARG A 59 -18.54 2.50 -2.77
CA ARG A 59 -18.18 3.89 -2.52
C ARG A 59 -19.41 4.75 -2.28
N GLU A 60 -20.45 4.60 -3.09
CA GLU A 60 -21.70 5.35 -2.89
C GLU A 60 -22.42 4.94 -1.60
N ALA A 61 -22.42 3.64 -1.25
CA ALA A 61 -22.95 3.18 0.03
C ALA A 61 -22.15 3.74 1.22
N ALA A 62 -20.83 3.83 1.11
CA ALA A 62 -19.97 4.41 2.15
C ALA A 62 -20.24 5.92 2.33
N LYS A 63 -20.37 6.68 1.23
CA LYS A 63 -20.76 8.10 1.29
C LYS A 63 -22.11 8.29 1.97
N LYS A 64 -23.13 7.51 1.56
CA LYS A 64 -24.45 7.56 2.18
C LYS A 64 -24.37 7.24 3.68
N GLY A 65 -23.57 6.25 4.07
CA GLY A 65 -23.36 5.92 5.47
C GLY A 65 -22.74 7.08 6.25
N LEU A 66 -21.78 7.80 5.67
CA LEU A 66 -21.21 9.01 6.25
C LEU A 66 -22.26 10.11 6.42
N ASP A 67 -23.06 10.36 5.38
CA ASP A 67 -24.13 11.37 5.41
C ASP A 67 -25.21 11.04 6.47
N GLU A 68 -25.49 9.76 6.70
CA GLU A 68 -26.53 9.28 7.60
C GLU A 68 -26.06 9.17 9.06
N TYR A 69 -24.80 8.77 9.29
CA TYR A 69 -24.31 8.38 10.62
C TYR A 69 -23.16 9.24 11.17
N GLY A 70 -22.55 10.12 10.37
CA GLY A 70 -21.41 10.95 10.78
C GLY A 70 -20.07 10.30 10.54
#